data_AF-A0AAU9GCJ3-F1
#
_entry.id   AF-A0AAU9GCJ3-F1
#
_cell.length_a   1.000
_cell.length_b   1.000
_cell.length_c   1.000
_cell.angle_alpha   90.00
_cell.angle_beta   90.00
_cell.angle_gamma   90.00
#
_symmetry.space_group_name_H-M   'P 1'
#
loop_
_entity.id
_entity.type
_entity.pdbx_description
1 polymer ?
#
loop_
_entity_poly.entity_id
_entity_poly.type
_entity_poly.pdbx_seq_one_letter_code
_entity_poly.pdbx_strand_id
1 'polypeptide(L)'
;MAYKWVQSSAYSSIPEEAVVGGNDEDGAMIYVGRAEHEGDMMVCKVVPSKQIGFISNRGEALPKDIFEMLCGQNLVWVKCYDHVIPETAVLCGRSSLDQAVYIGRGHYEGHLIIGKISSVHRALFIAFRGAERRLDSYEILVEERRVVPGWQLPPPPPPEELEKCPLTPPPPPSPPAPAPPVAEKALGKYTYPHLAAMPFPRSDRPPAYTPTPDPLPPLPVGGIFVPPPPHAPPPGGVFVMPPVRPQPPPPPAPPTPSFYPAQVAPAAISVAPSFTPAETYRPPMGSYGAAGTSYTPAEYAPMAYEVSSSSSYGYESNYDVWVTAGPGYFYSADAVIGGHDSNMAQLLVCRAYYAGVHVPGKAIPSQGCAYIAHGGREIVEPTYQVLLGQGKYHWVRAHEGSIAPGAVMAGRAPGGEPLYIGRAHYCGSLTPGVLQQSNRCLQIPFGGQEIRISSYEVLVRSDLYHSQQAMLLVY
;
A
#
# COMPACT_ATOMS: atom_id res chain seq x y z
N MET A 1 4.38 -27.98 -4.04
CA MET A 1 4.49 -26.57 -4.46
C MET A 1 3.76 -25.75 -3.43
N ALA A 2 4.35 -24.69 -2.87
CA ALA A 2 3.67 -23.87 -1.85
C ALA A 2 2.52 -23.02 -2.42
N TYR A 3 2.44 -22.91 -3.75
CA TYR A 3 1.42 -22.16 -4.47
C TYR A 3 0.95 -22.89 -5.73
N LYS A 4 -0.20 -22.44 -6.25
CA LYS A 4 -0.80 -22.91 -7.51
C LYS A 4 -1.41 -21.72 -8.26
N TRP A 5 -1.55 -21.88 -9.57
CA TRP A 5 -2.31 -20.97 -10.42
C TRP A 5 -3.70 -21.55 -10.62
N VAL A 6 -4.73 -20.75 -10.34
CA VAL A 6 -6.14 -21.15 -10.46
C VAL A 6 -6.77 -20.36 -11.58
N GLN A 7 -7.32 -21.06 -12.58
CA GLN A 7 -8.06 -20.43 -13.67
C GLN A 7 -9.21 -19.59 -13.10
N SER A 8 -9.33 -18.35 -13.56
CA SER A 8 -10.32 -17.39 -13.08
C SER A 8 -10.75 -16.45 -14.21
N SER A 9 -11.64 -15.53 -13.87
CA SER A 9 -12.08 -14.47 -14.77
C SER A 9 -12.52 -13.24 -13.97
N ALA A 10 -12.73 -12.14 -14.67
CA ALA A 10 -13.33 -10.90 -14.18
C ALA A 10 -14.61 -11.10 -13.35
N TYR A 11 -15.38 -12.14 -13.65
CA TYR A 11 -16.69 -12.41 -13.05
C TYR A 11 -16.68 -13.55 -12.03
N SER A 12 -15.53 -14.18 -11.83
CA SER A 12 -15.38 -15.30 -10.89
C SER A 12 -15.25 -14.77 -9.45
N SER A 13 -15.68 -15.59 -8.49
CA SER A 13 -15.36 -15.34 -7.08
C SER A 13 -13.86 -15.46 -6.83
N ILE A 14 -13.39 -14.78 -5.80
CA ILE A 14 -11.98 -14.83 -5.38
C ILE A 14 -11.71 -16.24 -4.83
N PRO A 15 -10.72 -16.98 -5.36
CA PRO A 15 -10.35 -18.29 -4.82
C PRO A 15 -9.81 -18.20 -3.40
N GLU A 16 -9.96 -19.29 -2.63
CA GLU A 16 -9.30 -19.40 -1.33
C GLU A 16 -7.78 -19.27 -1.45
N GLU A 17 -7.17 -18.60 -0.47
CA GLU A 17 -5.72 -18.34 -0.41
C GLU A 17 -5.17 -17.50 -1.58
N ALA A 18 -6.03 -16.74 -2.27
CA ALA A 18 -5.58 -15.80 -3.30
C ALA A 18 -4.61 -14.76 -2.71
N VAL A 19 -3.46 -14.59 -3.37
CA VAL A 19 -2.39 -13.73 -2.89
C VAL A 19 -2.73 -12.26 -3.12
N VAL A 20 -2.82 -11.51 -2.04
CA VAL A 20 -3.04 -10.05 -2.09
C VAL A 20 -1.76 -9.36 -2.57
N GLY A 21 -1.92 -8.57 -3.63
CA GLY A 21 -0.84 -7.82 -4.26
C GLY A 21 -0.64 -6.43 -3.70
N GLY A 22 -1.71 -5.82 -3.17
CA GLY A 22 -1.73 -4.43 -2.70
C GLY A 22 -3.10 -3.79 -2.88
N ASN A 23 -3.15 -2.52 -3.28
CA ASN A 23 -4.37 -1.74 -3.43
C ASN A 23 -4.33 -0.86 -4.68
N ASP A 24 -5.45 -0.72 -5.37
CA ASP A 24 -5.59 0.15 -6.55
C ASP A 24 -5.88 1.61 -6.13
N GLU A 25 -6.02 2.50 -7.12
CA GLU A 25 -6.22 3.95 -6.89
C GLU A 25 -7.47 4.33 -6.10
N ASP A 26 -8.52 3.51 -6.18
CA ASP A 26 -9.78 3.64 -5.44
C ASP A 26 -9.74 2.89 -4.09
N GLY A 27 -8.57 2.36 -3.71
CA GLY A 27 -8.40 1.55 -2.50
C GLY A 27 -8.88 0.11 -2.65
N ALA A 28 -9.34 -0.31 -3.83
CA ALA A 28 -9.73 -1.69 -4.09
C ALA A 28 -8.56 -2.65 -3.88
N MET A 29 -8.78 -3.78 -3.20
CA MET A 29 -7.75 -4.82 -3.10
C MET A 29 -7.40 -5.36 -4.49
N ILE A 30 -6.10 -5.44 -4.76
CA ILE A 30 -5.58 -6.09 -5.96
C ILE A 30 -5.00 -7.43 -5.60
N TYR A 31 -5.17 -8.40 -6.49
CA TYR A 31 -4.68 -9.76 -6.33
C TYR A 31 -3.65 -10.07 -7.41
N VAL A 32 -2.72 -10.96 -7.07
CA VAL A 32 -1.70 -11.44 -7.99
C VAL A 32 -2.33 -12.41 -8.97
N GLY A 33 -2.35 -12.04 -10.24
CA GLY A 33 -2.73 -12.91 -11.33
C GLY A 33 -1.67 -12.97 -12.42
N ARG A 34 -1.95 -13.79 -13.44
CA ARG A 34 -1.23 -13.81 -14.69
C ARG A 34 -2.20 -13.97 -15.86
N ALA A 35 -1.85 -13.40 -17.01
CA ALA A 35 -2.66 -13.49 -18.21
C ALA A 35 -1.77 -13.59 -19.45
N GLU A 36 -2.21 -14.38 -20.43
CA GLU A 36 -1.55 -14.49 -21.71
C GLU A 36 -1.82 -13.24 -22.57
N HIS A 37 -0.79 -12.73 -23.23
CA HIS A 37 -0.89 -11.64 -24.18
C HIS A 37 0.20 -11.77 -25.23
N GLU A 38 -0.19 -11.88 -26.51
CA GLU A 38 0.74 -12.02 -27.64
C GLU A 38 1.73 -13.20 -27.50
N GLY A 39 1.32 -14.28 -26.82
CA GLY A 39 2.17 -15.44 -26.55
C GLY A 39 3.10 -15.29 -25.33
N ASP A 40 3.07 -14.14 -24.66
CA ASP A 40 3.79 -13.92 -23.40
C ASP A 40 2.87 -14.15 -22.20
N MET A 41 3.38 -14.81 -21.16
CA MET A 41 2.66 -14.93 -19.88
C MET A 41 3.03 -13.78 -18.95
N MET A 42 2.09 -12.85 -18.75
CA MET A 42 2.32 -11.55 -18.11
C MET A 42 1.69 -11.47 -16.73
N VAL A 43 2.32 -10.71 -15.82
CA VAL A 43 1.73 -10.42 -14.50
C VAL A 43 0.47 -9.58 -14.68
N CYS A 44 -0.62 -10.03 -14.07
CA CYS A 44 -1.93 -9.40 -14.15
C CYS A 44 -2.32 -8.84 -12.77
N LYS A 45 -2.55 -7.52 -12.70
CA LYS A 45 -3.19 -6.83 -11.58
C LYS A 45 -4.69 -7.11 -11.62
N VAL A 46 -5.16 -8.07 -10.83
CA VAL A 46 -6.59 -8.44 -10.75
C VAL A 46 -7.30 -7.55 -9.74
N VAL A 47 -8.40 -6.90 -10.15
CA VAL A 47 -9.21 -5.99 -9.30
C VAL A 47 -10.65 -6.49 -9.24
N PRO A 48 -10.99 -7.38 -8.29
CA PRO A 48 -12.30 -8.05 -8.26
C PRO A 48 -13.50 -7.10 -8.15
N SER A 49 -13.37 -5.99 -7.41
CA SER A 49 -14.44 -5.00 -7.28
C SER A 49 -14.77 -4.27 -8.60
N LYS A 50 -13.80 -4.20 -9.51
CA LYS A 50 -13.96 -3.62 -10.86
C LYS A 50 -14.26 -4.69 -11.91
N GLN A 51 -14.30 -5.97 -11.52
CA GLN A 51 -14.48 -7.11 -12.41
C GLN A 51 -13.53 -7.08 -13.61
N ILE A 52 -12.24 -6.85 -13.37
CA ILE A 52 -11.25 -6.72 -14.44
C ILE A 52 -9.83 -6.98 -13.93
N GLY A 53 -8.95 -7.46 -14.81
CA GLY A 53 -7.52 -7.49 -14.61
C GLY A 53 -6.79 -6.53 -15.55
N PHE A 54 -5.57 -6.12 -15.19
CA PHE A 54 -4.73 -5.30 -16.06
C PHE A 54 -3.31 -5.89 -16.14
N ILE A 55 -2.78 -5.98 -17.35
CA ILE A 55 -1.35 -6.25 -17.57
C ILE A 55 -0.66 -4.97 -18.02
N SER A 56 0.65 -4.86 -17.77
CA SER A 56 1.45 -3.78 -18.34
C SER A 56 2.15 -4.27 -19.60
N ASN A 57 2.04 -3.55 -20.71
CA ASN A 57 2.77 -3.89 -21.93
C ASN A 57 3.03 -2.64 -22.79
N ARG A 58 4.28 -2.49 -23.26
CA ARG A 58 4.69 -1.46 -24.24
C ARG A 58 4.20 -0.04 -23.92
N GLY A 59 4.24 0.38 -22.66
CA GLY A 59 3.78 1.72 -22.25
C GLY A 59 2.30 1.81 -21.85
N GLU A 60 1.51 0.76 -22.03
CA GLU A 60 0.07 0.74 -21.80
C GLU A 60 -0.34 -0.21 -20.67
N ALA A 61 -1.47 0.10 -20.02
CA ALA A 61 -2.18 -0.83 -19.14
C ALA A 61 -3.33 -1.46 -19.92
N LEU A 62 -3.20 -2.75 -20.23
CA LEU A 62 -4.15 -3.46 -21.09
C LEU A 62 -5.13 -4.27 -20.23
N PRO A 63 -6.45 -4.12 -20.46
CA PRO A 63 -7.47 -4.86 -19.71
C PRO A 63 -7.48 -6.35 -20.08
N LYS A 64 -7.82 -7.19 -19.10
CA LYS A 64 -7.98 -8.64 -19.21
C LYS A 64 -9.20 -9.10 -18.43
N ASP A 65 -10.04 -9.87 -19.08
CA ASP A 65 -11.22 -10.52 -18.52
C ASP A 65 -10.96 -11.99 -18.14
N ILE A 66 -9.97 -12.63 -18.79
CA ILE A 66 -9.54 -14.00 -18.52
C ILE A 66 -8.09 -13.99 -18.01
N PHE A 67 -7.87 -14.68 -16.88
CA PHE A 67 -6.57 -14.75 -16.21
C PHE A 67 -6.52 -15.94 -15.24
N GLU A 68 -5.34 -16.25 -14.73
CA GLU A 68 -5.17 -17.14 -13.58
C GLU A 68 -4.82 -16.32 -12.33
N MET A 69 -5.29 -16.76 -11.16
CA MET A 69 -4.96 -16.14 -9.87
C MET A 69 -3.94 -17.00 -9.12
N LEU A 70 -2.94 -16.35 -8.54
CA LEU A 70 -1.96 -17.00 -7.68
C LEU A 70 -2.59 -17.29 -6.32
N CYS A 71 -2.60 -18.55 -5.92
CA CYS A 71 -3.15 -19.00 -4.64
C CYS A 71 -2.11 -19.83 -3.89
N GLY A 72 -1.88 -19.57 -2.61
CA GLY A 72 -0.95 -20.36 -1.81
C GLY A 72 -0.47 -19.71 -0.53
N GLN A 73 0.32 -20.47 0.23
CA GLN A 73 0.86 -20.07 1.53
C GLN A 73 2.40 -19.99 1.48
N ASN A 74 3.02 -19.38 2.49
CA ASN A 74 4.48 -19.19 2.59
C ASN A 74 5.05 -18.36 1.42
N LEU A 75 4.32 -17.35 0.98
CA LEU A 75 4.76 -16.36 0.01
C LEU A 75 5.02 -15.04 0.72
N VAL A 76 6.21 -14.47 0.49
CA VAL A 76 6.65 -13.26 1.20
C VAL A 76 7.14 -12.23 0.18
N TRP A 77 6.84 -10.97 0.45
CA TRP A 77 7.37 -9.84 -0.32
C TRP A 77 8.69 -9.40 0.30
N VAL A 78 9.76 -9.43 -0.49
CA VAL A 78 11.11 -9.06 -0.04
C VAL A 78 11.58 -7.85 -0.85
N LYS A 79 12.14 -6.84 -0.19
CA LYS A 79 12.75 -5.69 -0.86
C LYS A 79 13.85 -6.17 -1.80
N CYS A 80 13.77 -5.78 -3.06
CA CYS A 80 14.78 -6.10 -4.06
C CYS A 80 15.80 -4.96 -4.11
N TYR A 81 17.05 -5.25 -3.75
CA TYR A 81 18.17 -4.32 -3.85
C TYR A 81 18.98 -4.62 -5.11
N ASP A 82 19.40 -3.57 -5.84
CA ASP A 82 20.25 -3.67 -7.04
C ASP A 82 19.76 -4.64 -8.13
N HIS A 83 18.45 -4.90 -8.18
CA HIS A 83 17.82 -5.83 -9.12
C HIS A 83 18.40 -7.25 -9.10
N VAL A 84 18.90 -7.68 -7.94
CA VAL A 84 19.33 -9.06 -7.72
C VAL A 84 18.08 -9.91 -7.47
N ILE A 85 17.70 -10.72 -8.46
CA ILE A 85 16.52 -11.59 -8.38
C ILE A 85 16.88 -12.83 -7.54
N PRO A 86 16.21 -13.06 -6.39
CA PRO A 86 16.45 -14.25 -5.57
C PRO A 86 16.09 -15.54 -6.32
N GLU A 87 16.80 -16.64 -6.03
CA GLU A 87 16.52 -17.95 -6.63
C GLU A 87 15.12 -18.49 -6.27
N THR A 88 14.58 -18.06 -5.13
CA THR A 88 13.24 -18.41 -4.64
C THR A 88 12.14 -17.49 -5.17
N ALA A 89 12.44 -16.58 -6.11
CA ALA A 89 11.46 -15.68 -6.69
C ALA A 89 10.35 -16.45 -7.43
N VAL A 90 9.11 -16.05 -7.17
CA VAL A 90 7.93 -16.67 -7.81
C VAL A 90 7.92 -16.33 -9.29
N LEU A 91 7.98 -17.37 -10.12
CA LEU A 91 7.88 -17.26 -11.57
C LEU A 91 6.41 -17.09 -11.97
N CYS A 92 6.09 -15.96 -12.61
CA CYS A 92 4.78 -15.72 -13.23
C CYS A 92 4.61 -16.63 -14.45
N GLY A 93 5.63 -16.63 -15.31
CA GLY A 93 5.67 -17.38 -16.55
C GLY A 93 6.90 -17.02 -17.36
N ARG A 94 6.81 -17.25 -18.66
CA ARG A 94 7.87 -16.93 -19.62
C ARG A 94 7.28 -16.12 -20.77
N SER A 95 8.11 -15.25 -21.36
CA SER A 95 7.78 -14.64 -22.64
C SER A 95 7.98 -15.64 -23.79
N SER A 96 7.49 -15.27 -24.96
CA SER A 96 7.71 -15.90 -26.26
C SER A 96 9.20 -16.01 -26.64
N LEU A 97 10.06 -15.18 -26.04
CA LEU A 97 11.52 -15.24 -26.16
C LEU A 97 12.19 -16.09 -25.05
N ASP A 98 11.40 -16.89 -24.33
CA ASP A 98 11.82 -17.74 -23.21
C ASP A 98 12.42 -16.97 -22.01
N GLN A 99 12.09 -15.67 -21.87
CA GLN A 99 12.56 -14.86 -20.76
C GLN A 99 11.64 -15.01 -19.55
N ALA A 100 12.23 -15.26 -18.39
CA ALA A 100 11.50 -15.37 -17.13
C ALA A 100 10.83 -14.04 -16.75
N VAL A 101 9.54 -14.10 -16.42
CA VAL A 101 8.77 -12.97 -15.91
C VAL A 101 8.51 -13.20 -14.41
N TYR A 102 9.00 -12.28 -13.58
CA TYR A 102 8.83 -12.34 -12.13
C TYR A 102 7.80 -11.33 -11.64
N ILE A 103 7.26 -11.60 -10.45
CA ILE A 103 6.21 -10.82 -9.83
C ILE A 103 6.83 -9.85 -8.84
N GLY A 104 6.60 -8.56 -9.05
CA GLY A 104 6.98 -7.52 -8.11
C GLY A 104 5.81 -6.63 -7.74
N ARG A 105 6.02 -5.82 -6.70
CA ARG A 105 5.11 -4.74 -6.33
C ARG A 105 5.88 -3.52 -5.88
N GLY A 106 5.32 -2.34 -6.05
CA GLY A 106 5.97 -1.10 -5.67
C GLY A 106 4.98 -0.01 -5.35
N HIS A 107 5.42 0.95 -4.53
CA HIS A 107 4.62 2.12 -4.20
C HIS A 107 4.62 3.09 -5.38
N TYR A 108 3.43 3.47 -5.83
CA TYR A 108 3.23 4.47 -6.87
C TYR A 108 2.01 5.33 -6.54
N GLU A 109 2.19 6.65 -6.47
CA GLU A 109 1.14 7.63 -6.13
C GLU A 109 0.35 7.30 -4.84
N GLY A 110 0.99 6.70 -3.84
CA GLY A 110 0.34 6.34 -2.57
C GLY A 110 -0.37 4.98 -2.55
N HIS A 111 -0.24 4.21 -3.63
CA HIS A 111 -0.84 2.89 -3.77
C HIS A 111 0.24 1.83 -3.93
N LEU A 112 0.00 0.62 -3.41
CA LEU A 112 0.92 -0.51 -3.62
C LEU A 112 0.43 -1.35 -4.79
N ILE A 113 1.15 -1.30 -5.91
CA ILE A 113 0.70 -1.89 -7.18
C ILE A 113 1.64 -3.01 -7.61
N ILE A 114 1.08 -4.13 -8.03
CA ILE A 114 1.83 -5.25 -8.59
C ILE A 114 2.15 -5.07 -10.08
N GLY A 115 3.19 -5.77 -10.54
CA GLY A 115 3.61 -5.72 -11.93
C GLY A 115 4.68 -6.73 -12.29
N LYS A 116 5.14 -6.65 -13.54
CA LYS A 116 6.18 -7.52 -14.09
C LYS A 116 7.57 -6.96 -13.79
N ILE A 117 8.48 -7.79 -13.32
CA ILE A 117 9.89 -7.44 -13.20
C ILE A 117 10.61 -7.86 -14.47
N SER A 118 11.32 -6.91 -15.08
CA SER A 118 12.22 -7.19 -16.21
C SER A 118 13.66 -7.21 -15.73
N SER A 119 14.34 -8.35 -15.90
CA SER A 119 15.77 -8.49 -15.63
C SER A 119 16.60 -7.64 -16.60
N VAL A 120 16.16 -7.49 -17.85
CA VAL A 120 16.82 -6.72 -18.90
C VAL A 120 16.77 -5.22 -18.61
N HIS A 121 15.58 -4.69 -18.29
CA HIS A 121 15.43 -3.25 -18.01
C HIS A 121 15.79 -2.88 -16.57
N ARG A 122 16.03 -3.89 -15.72
CA ARG A 122 16.35 -3.73 -14.29
C ARG A 122 15.30 -2.81 -13.64
N ALA A 123 14.02 -3.19 -13.75
CA ALA A 123 12.91 -2.39 -13.25
C ALA A 123 11.64 -3.24 -13.06
N LEU A 124 10.74 -2.72 -12.22
CA LEU A 124 9.35 -3.17 -12.13
C LEU A 124 8.48 -2.32 -13.07
N PHE A 125 7.60 -2.95 -13.84
CA PHE A 125 6.60 -2.30 -14.66
C PHE A 125 5.20 -2.62 -14.14
N ILE A 126 4.44 -1.59 -13.76
CA ILE A 126 3.08 -1.71 -13.21
C ILE A 126 2.05 -1.13 -14.17
N ALA A 127 0.82 -1.65 -14.11
CA ALA A 127 -0.32 -1.11 -14.83
C ALA A 127 -1.10 -0.12 -13.95
N PHE A 128 -1.09 1.18 -14.29
CA PHE A 128 -1.74 2.23 -13.50
C PHE A 128 -2.32 3.35 -14.38
N ARG A 129 -3.61 3.65 -14.21
CA ARG A 129 -4.38 4.68 -14.97
C ARG A 129 -4.19 4.59 -16.49
N GLY A 130 -4.39 3.41 -17.06
CA GLY A 130 -4.27 3.19 -18.51
C GLY A 130 -2.84 3.15 -19.06
N ALA A 131 -1.82 3.41 -18.23
CA ALA A 131 -0.42 3.43 -18.66
C ALA A 131 0.43 2.39 -17.91
N GLU A 132 1.51 1.96 -18.55
CA GLU A 132 2.60 1.23 -17.91
C GLU A 132 3.54 2.23 -17.22
N ARG A 133 3.82 2.01 -15.94
CA ARG A 133 4.74 2.84 -15.14
C ARG A 133 5.95 2.03 -14.74
N ARG A 134 7.13 2.64 -14.88
CA ARG A 134 8.42 2.06 -14.50
C ARG A 134 8.78 2.49 -13.07
N LEU A 135 9.13 1.53 -12.22
CA LEU A 135 9.62 1.72 -10.86
C LEU A 135 11.00 1.08 -10.72
N ASP A 136 11.94 1.81 -10.13
CA ASP A 136 13.29 1.31 -9.87
C ASP A 136 13.42 0.69 -8.46
N SER A 137 12.54 1.06 -7.53
CA SER A 137 12.46 0.45 -6.19
C SER A 137 11.18 -0.38 -6.05
N TYR A 138 11.34 -1.64 -5.67
CA TYR A 138 10.23 -2.58 -5.57
C TYR A 138 10.54 -3.75 -4.62
N GLU A 139 9.48 -4.45 -4.25
CA GLU A 139 9.53 -5.74 -3.59
C GLU A 139 9.29 -6.85 -4.61
N ILE A 140 9.95 -7.99 -4.43
CA ILE A 140 9.78 -9.19 -5.24
C ILE A 140 9.08 -10.27 -4.40
N LEU A 141 8.16 -10.99 -5.02
CA LEU A 141 7.47 -12.10 -4.37
C LEU A 141 8.37 -13.34 -4.39
N VAL A 142 8.62 -13.93 -3.22
CA VAL A 142 9.46 -15.12 -3.06
C VAL A 142 8.71 -16.24 -2.32
N GLU A 143 9.07 -17.48 -2.61
CA GLU A 143 8.67 -18.65 -1.81
C GLU A 143 9.57 -18.75 -0.57
N GLU A 144 8.95 -18.69 0.62
CA GLU A 144 9.65 -18.89 1.88
C GLU A 144 9.82 -20.40 2.11
N ARG A 145 11.05 -20.88 1.92
CA ARG A 145 11.39 -22.28 2.21
C ARG A 145 11.41 -22.45 3.73
N ARG A 146 10.46 -23.20 4.28
CA ARG A 146 10.47 -23.58 5.70
C ARG A 146 11.79 -24.30 6.01
N VAL A 147 12.73 -23.59 6.63
CA VAL A 147 13.82 -24.23 7.35
C VAL A 147 13.17 -24.83 8.58
N VAL A 148 12.93 -26.14 8.56
CA VAL A 148 12.57 -26.88 9.76
C VAL A 148 13.67 -26.61 10.80
N PRO A 149 13.37 -26.00 11.96
CA PRO A 149 14.34 -25.86 13.03
C PRO A 149 14.64 -27.26 13.56
N GLY A 150 15.65 -27.91 13.00
CA GLY A 150 15.93 -29.34 13.26
C GLY A 150 17.00 -29.97 12.37
N TRP A 151 17.36 -29.39 11.23
CA TRP A 151 18.55 -29.84 10.49
C TRP A 151 19.82 -29.28 11.14
N GLN A 152 20.29 -29.97 12.17
CA GLN A 152 21.69 -29.90 12.57
C GLN A 152 22.55 -30.46 11.42
N LEU A 153 23.64 -29.79 11.09
CA LEU A 153 24.73 -30.40 10.32
C LEU A 153 25.05 -31.75 10.98
N PRO A 154 25.25 -32.84 10.21
CA PRO A 154 25.70 -34.09 10.80
C PRO A 154 26.95 -33.81 11.64
N PRO A 155 27.05 -34.37 12.86
CA PRO A 155 28.23 -34.15 13.69
C PRO A 155 29.48 -34.53 12.90
N PRO A 156 30.59 -33.79 13.07
CA PRO A 156 31.85 -34.15 12.42
C PRO A 156 32.20 -35.60 12.77
N PRO A 157 32.80 -36.37 11.83
CA PRO A 157 33.16 -37.75 12.07
C PRO A 157 34.05 -37.86 13.32
N PRO A 158 33.99 -38.99 14.05
CA PRO A 158 34.78 -39.20 15.26
C PRO A 158 36.29 -38.96 15.03
N PRO A 159 37.06 -38.55 16.06
CA PRO A 159 38.46 -38.17 15.92
C PRO A 159 39.42 -39.26 15.40
N GLU A 160 38.95 -40.49 15.18
CA GLU A 160 39.77 -41.63 14.74
C GLU A 160 39.97 -41.69 13.22
N GLU A 161 39.35 -40.80 12.43
CA GLU A 161 39.67 -40.62 11.00
C GLU A 161 40.52 -39.37 10.71
N LEU A 162 41.13 -38.75 11.74
CA LEU A 162 42.04 -37.61 11.56
C LEU A 162 43.53 -37.99 11.43
N GLU A 163 43.89 -39.28 11.50
CA GLU A 163 45.29 -39.73 11.46
C GLU A 163 45.82 -40.10 10.05
N LYS A 164 45.09 -39.76 8.98
CA LYS A 164 45.58 -39.92 7.59
C LYS A 164 45.58 -38.65 6.75
N CYS A 165 45.57 -37.49 7.39
CA CYS A 165 45.76 -36.21 6.72
C CYS A 165 47.22 -35.75 6.92
N PRO A 166 48.05 -35.61 5.86
CA PRO A 166 49.40 -35.09 6.01
C PRO A 166 49.37 -33.66 6.57
N LEU A 167 50.07 -33.43 7.69
CA LEU A 167 50.15 -32.17 8.46
C LEU A 167 50.93 -31.04 7.75
N THR A 168 50.90 -30.97 6.43
CA THR A 168 51.46 -29.84 5.68
C THR A 168 50.52 -29.48 4.55
N PRO A 169 50.01 -28.23 4.49
CA PRO A 169 49.32 -27.78 3.29
C PRO A 169 50.27 -27.91 2.10
N PRO A 170 49.80 -28.39 0.92
CA PRO A 170 50.63 -28.35 -0.27
C PRO A 170 51.02 -26.88 -0.54
N PRO A 171 52.25 -26.63 -1.02
CA PRO A 171 52.66 -25.28 -1.37
C PRO A 171 51.68 -24.70 -2.39
N PRO A 172 51.42 -23.38 -2.37
CA PRO A 172 50.55 -22.75 -3.36
C PRO A 172 51.05 -23.08 -4.78
N PRO A 173 50.14 -23.31 -5.74
CA PRO A 173 50.54 -23.59 -7.11
C PRO A 173 51.43 -22.46 -7.62
N SER A 174 52.55 -22.83 -8.25
CA SER A 174 53.46 -21.86 -8.87
C SER A 174 52.67 -20.99 -9.86
N PRO A 175 52.94 -19.68 -9.94
CA PRO A 175 52.30 -18.83 -10.92
C PRO A 175 52.47 -19.43 -12.32
N PRO A 176 51.44 -19.38 -13.18
CA PRO A 176 51.53 -19.93 -14.52
C PRO A 176 52.74 -19.32 -15.25
N ALA A 177 53.49 -20.17 -15.95
CA ALA A 177 54.63 -19.74 -16.73
C ALA A 177 54.19 -18.60 -17.69
N PRO A 178 55.00 -17.54 -17.85
CA PRO A 178 54.71 -16.52 -18.84
C PRO A 178 54.53 -17.19 -20.20
N ALA A 179 53.47 -16.82 -20.90
CA ALA A 179 53.18 -17.33 -22.23
C ALA A 179 54.44 -17.20 -23.11
N PRO A 180 54.72 -18.18 -23.98
CA PRO A 180 55.82 -18.06 -24.93
C PRO A 180 55.62 -16.78 -25.76
N PRO A 181 56.70 -16.08 -26.14
CA PRO A 181 56.59 -14.86 -26.93
C PRO A 181 55.87 -15.21 -28.24
N VAL A 182 54.64 -14.73 -28.38
CA VAL A 182 53.98 -14.68 -29.68
C VAL A 182 54.83 -13.73 -30.51
N ALA A 183 55.40 -14.26 -31.58
CA ALA A 183 56.18 -13.51 -32.54
C ALA A 183 55.46 -12.20 -32.90
N GLU A 184 56.16 -11.09 -32.70
CA GLU A 184 55.76 -9.77 -33.19
C GLU A 184 55.54 -9.85 -34.71
N LYS A 185 54.28 -10.07 -35.12
CA LYS A 185 53.84 -9.61 -36.42
C LYS A 185 53.51 -8.14 -36.25
N ALA A 186 54.44 -7.34 -36.76
CA ALA A 186 54.45 -5.89 -36.83
C ALA A 186 53.05 -5.25 -36.73
N LEU A 187 52.93 -4.39 -35.72
CA LEU A 187 51.85 -3.42 -35.55
C LEU A 187 51.81 -2.49 -36.77
N GLY A 188 51.09 -2.91 -37.81
CA GLY A 188 50.72 -2.10 -38.95
C GLY A 188 49.69 -1.05 -38.51
N LYS A 189 50.08 0.21 -38.58
CA LYS A 189 49.21 1.39 -38.41
C LYS A 189 48.02 1.31 -39.37
N TYR A 190 46.82 1.01 -38.87
CA TYR A 190 45.55 1.26 -39.58
C TYR A 190 44.86 2.44 -38.89
N THR A 191 45.26 3.68 -39.17
CA THR A 191 44.58 4.57 -40.15
C THR A 191 43.11 4.23 -40.42
N TYR A 192 42.22 5.09 -39.91
CA TYR A 192 40.80 5.13 -40.28
C TYR A 192 40.68 5.25 -41.81
N PRO A 193 39.94 4.35 -42.49
CA PRO A 193 39.68 4.53 -43.90
C PRO A 193 38.63 5.62 -44.10
N HIS A 194 39.12 6.69 -44.72
CA HIS A 194 38.42 7.76 -45.40
C HIS A 194 37.18 7.24 -46.16
N LEU A 195 36.01 7.79 -45.84
CA LEU A 195 34.76 7.63 -46.57
C LEU A 195 34.91 8.12 -48.02
N ALA A 196 35.17 7.23 -48.97
CA ALA A 196 34.97 7.48 -50.39
C ALA A 196 34.88 6.17 -51.22
N ALA A 197 33.74 6.01 -51.91
CA ALA A 197 33.49 5.21 -53.12
C ALA A 197 33.51 3.66 -53.00
N MET A 198 32.40 2.89 -53.10
CA MET A 198 31.41 2.59 -54.19
C MET A 198 31.37 1.03 -54.32
N PRO A 199 30.44 0.32 -55.01
CA PRO A 199 29.09 0.64 -55.54
C PRO A 199 28.02 -0.41 -55.14
N PHE A 200 26.76 -0.01 -54.94
CA PHE A 200 25.62 -0.94 -55.05
C PHE A 200 24.48 -0.31 -55.89
N PRO A 201 23.65 -1.14 -56.56
CA PRO A 201 22.75 -0.73 -57.65
C PRO A 201 21.69 0.29 -57.23
N ARG A 202 21.43 1.25 -58.13
CA ARG A 202 20.42 2.30 -57.98
C ARG A 202 19.04 1.80 -58.42
N SER A 203 18.35 1.10 -57.56
CA SER A 203 16.89 0.91 -57.65
C SER A 203 16.42 0.36 -56.31
N ASP A 204 15.43 1.04 -55.71
CA ASP A 204 14.76 0.73 -54.43
C ASP A 204 15.33 1.39 -53.15
N ARG A 205 15.36 2.73 -53.16
CA ARG A 205 15.38 3.53 -51.92
C ARG A 205 14.03 4.24 -51.73
N PRO A 206 13.40 4.19 -50.54
CA PRO A 206 12.27 5.08 -50.23
C PRO A 206 12.73 6.55 -50.18
N PRO A 207 11.83 7.54 -50.40
CA PRO A 207 12.21 8.94 -50.45
C PRO A 207 12.78 9.42 -49.11
N ALA A 208 13.91 10.13 -49.17
CA ALA A 208 14.55 10.74 -48.01
C ALA A 208 13.80 12.00 -47.58
N TYR A 209 13.49 12.09 -46.28
CA TYR A 209 12.89 13.25 -45.65
C TYR A 209 13.92 14.40 -45.59
N THR A 210 13.55 15.60 -46.04
CA THR A 210 14.36 16.82 -45.92
C THR A 210 14.23 17.43 -44.53
N PRO A 211 15.32 17.89 -43.88
CA PRO A 211 15.25 18.68 -42.66
C PRO A 211 14.95 20.17 -42.98
N THR A 212 13.88 20.72 -42.42
CA THR A 212 13.58 22.16 -42.45
C THR A 212 14.36 22.92 -41.35
N PRO A 213 14.76 24.18 -41.59
CA PRO A 213 15.60 24.96 -40.67
C PRO A 213 14.84 25.53 -39.45
N ASP A 214 15.56 25.66 -38.34
CA ASP A 214 15.16 26.31 -37.08
C ASP A 214 14.73 27.78 -37.25
N PRO A 215 13.97 28.32 -36.28
CA PRO A 215 14.14 29.71 -35.89
C PRO A 215 14.32 29.92 -34.37
N LEU A 216 15.51 30.45 -34.01
CA LEU A 216 15.85 31.60 -33.12
C LEU A 216 15.19 31.84 -31.72
N PRO A 217 15.87 32.62 -30.81
CA PRO A 217 15.91 32.43 -29.34
C PRO A 217 14.96 33.39 -28.54
N PRO A 218 14.98 33.42 -27.18
CA PRO A 218 13.79 33.69 -26.34
C PRO A 218 13.55 35.17 -25.99
N LEU A 219 12.32 35.50 -25.58
CA LEU A 219 11.91 36.82 -25.06
C LEU A 219 11.10 36.73 -23.76
N PRO A 220 11.05 37.83 -22.96
CA PRO A 220 10.83 37.79 -21.51
C PRO A 220 9.38 37.98 -21.04
N VAL A 221 9.23 37.75 -19.74
CA VAL A 221 8.10 37.91 -18.80
C VAL A 221 7.20 39.14 -19.00
N GLY A 222 5.87 38.92 -18.90
CA GLY A 222 4.89 39.87 -18.35
C GLY A 222 3.83 40.40 -19.33
N GLY A 223 2.54 40.13 -19.07
CA GLY A 223 1.44 40.81 -19.76
C GLY A 223 0.07 40.13 -19.61
N ILE A 224 -0.86 40.86 -19.01
CA ILE A 224 -2.26 40.50 -18.68
C ILE A 224 -3.12 40.39 -19.95
N PHE A 225 -4.03 39.40 -20.01
CA PHE A 225 -4.99 39.24 -21.11
C PHE A 225 -6.34 39.90 -20.76
N VAL A 226 -6.79 40.82 -21.63
CA VAL A 226 -8.12 41.47 -21.61
C VAL A 226 -8.86 41.10 -22.90
N PRO A 227 -10.15 40.70 -22.87
CA PRO A 227 -10.89 40.36 -24.09
C PRO A 227 -11.44 41.59 -24.85
N PRO A 228 -11.64 41.51 -26.18
CA PRO A 228 -12.13 42.61 -27.03
C PRO A 228 -13.67 42.77 -27.04
N PRO A 229 -14.22 43.91 -27.51
CA PRO A 229 -15.61 44.31 -27.28
C PRO A 229 -16.58 43.86 -28.40
N PRO A 230 -17.91 43.81 -28.13
CA PRO A 230 -18.92 43.66 -29.18
C PRO A 230 -19.39 45.02 -29.73
N HIS A 231 -19.65 45.04 -31.04
CA HIS A 231 -20.18 46.16 -31.82
C HIS A 231 -21.65 46.50 -31.46
N ALA A 232 -21.98 47.80 -31.52
CA ALA A 232 -23.28 48.40 -31.19
C ALA A 232 -24.29 48.42 -32.37
N PRO A 233 -25.60 48.51 -32.11
CA PRO A 233 -26.62 48.92 -33.08
C PRO A 233 -26.90 50.46 -33.07
N PRO A 234 -27.56 51.02 -34.12
CA PRO A 234 -27.76 52.46 -34.34
C PRO A 234 -29.08 53.01 -33.70
N PRO A 235 -29.38 54.33 -33.79
CA PRO A 235 -29.84 55.12 -32.65
C PRO A 235 -31.36 55.36 -32.60
N GLY A 236 -31.87 55.59 -31.39
CA GLY A 236 -33.20 56.18 -31.18
C GLY A 236 -33.86 55.74 -29.88
N GLY A 237 -33.76 56.57 -28.84
CA GLY A 237 -34.46 56.35 -27.58
C GLY A 237 -33.95 57.26 -26.48
N VAL A 238 -34.64 58.37 -26.25
CA VAL A 238 -34.36 59.35 -25.19
C VAL A 238 -35.06 58.89 -23.92
N PHE A 239 -34.37 58.64 -22.80
CA PHE A 239 -34.99 58.70 -21.46
C PHE A 239 -33.98 59.00 -20.33
N VAL A 240 -34.13 60.23 -19.83
CA VAL A 240 -33.91 60.81 -18.48
C VAL A 240 -33.29 59.91 -17.38
N MET A 241 -32.18 60.36 -16.77
CA MET A 241 -31.60 59.78 -15.54
C MET A 241 -32.30 60.28 -14.26
N PRO A 242 -32.45 59.45 -13.20
CA PRO A 242 -32.68 59.93 -11.83
C PRO A 242 -31.35 60.23 -11.11
N PRO A 243 -31.34 61.06 -10.05
CA PRO A 243 -30.12 61.57 -9.44
C PRO A 243 -29.39 60.53 -8.56
N VAL A 244 -28.07 60.66 -8.51
CA VAL A 244 -27.12 59.85 -7.74
C VAL A 244 -27.27 60.14 -6.24
N ARG A 245 -27.40 59.08 -5.42
CA ARG A 245 -27.42 59.16 -3.95
C ARG A 245 -25.97 59.16 -3.41
N PRO A 246 -25.59 60.01 -2.43
CA PRO A 246 -24.23 60.00 -1.87
C PRO A 246 -23.94 58.74 -1.06
N GLN A 247 -22.74 58.16 -1.20
CA GLN A 247 -22.28 57.01 -0.40
C GLN A 247 -21.71 57.43 0.96
N PRO A 248 -21.89 56.62 2.03
CA PRO A 248 -21.32 56.87 3.35
C PRO A 248 -19.83 56.46 3.45
N PRO A 249 -19.05 57.05 4.38
CA PRO A 249 -17.61 56.78 4.55
C PRO A 249 -17.33 55.42 5.24
N PRO A 250 -16.12 54.86 5.05
CA PRO A 250 -15.77 53.53 5.55
C PRO A 250 -15.52 53.47 7.08
N PRO A 251 -15.68 52.29 7.71
CA PRO A 251 -15.52 52.10 9.16
C PRO A 251 -14.04 52.06 9.61
N PRO A 252 -13.76 52.30 10.91
CA PRO A 252 -12.41 52.34 11.45
C PRO A 252 -11.79 50.94 11.66
N ALA A 253 -10.46 50.87 11.58
CA ALA A 253 -9.66 49.65 11.72
C ALA A 253 -9.65 49.08 13.16
N PRO A 254 -9.50 47.76 13.33
CA PRO A 254 -9.43 47.12 14.65
C PRO A 254 -8.09 47.36 15.37
N PRO A 255 -8.06 47.32 16.72
CA PRO A 255 -6.85 47.56 17.51
C PRO A 255 -5.88 46.36 17.48
N THR A 256 -4.59 46.66 17.37
CA THR A 256 -3.45 45.74 17.51
C THR A 256 -3.36 45.14 18.91
N PRO A 257 -3.21 43.81 19.06
CA PRO A 257 -2.89 43.21 20.36
C PRO A 257 -1.41 43.41 20.70
N SER A 258 -1.16 43.93 21.90
CA SER A 258 0.15 44.09 22.53
C SER A 258 0.65 42.76 23.12
N PHE A 259 1.91 42.41 22.86
CA PHE A 259 2.59 41.29 23.50
C PHE A 259 3.32 41.75 24.76
N TYR A 260 3.07 41.08 25.88
CA TYR A 260 3.92 41.10 27.07
C TYR A 260 4.81 39.85 27.09
N PRO A 261 6.13 39.94 27.30
CA PRO A 261 7.00 38.79 27.47
C PRO A 261 7.31 38.53 28.96
N ALA A 262 7.22 37.27 29.39
CA ALA A 262 7.80 36.73 30.63
C ALA A 262 7.73 35.19 30.56
N GLN A 263 8.69 34.35 30.98
CA GLN A 263 10.02 34.49 31.56
C GLN A 263 10.71 33.11 31.41
N VAL A 264 12.03 33.07 31.21
CA VAL A 264 12.82 31.84 31.13
C VAL A 264 13.28 31.41 32.53
N ALA A 265 13.19 30.11 32.84
CA ALA A 265 14.00 29.43 33.85
C ALA A 265 14.58 28.12 33.27
N PRO A 266 15.81 27.70 33.66
CA PRO A 266 16.68 26.87 32.84
C PRO A 266 16.56 25.35 33.07
N ALA A 267 17.15 24.62 32.13
CA ALA A 267 17.08 23.19 31.89
C ALA A 267 17.77 22.28 32.93
N ALA A 268 17.33 21.02 32.97
CA ALA A 268 18.19 19.87 33.27
C ALA A 268 18.04 18.83 32.15
N ILE A 269 19.11 18.65 31.39
CA ILE A 269 19.29 17.60 30.39
C ILE A 269 19.88 16.38 31.10
N SER A 270 19.32 15.20 30.84
CA SER A 270 20.05 13.93 30.92
C SER A 270 19.79 13.14 29.64
N VAL A 271 20.88 12.69 29.05
CA VAL A 271 21.03 12.13 27.70
C VAL A 271 20.53 10.67 27.63
N ALA A 272 20.12 10.28 26.42
CA ALA A 272 19.45 9.06 25.94
C ALA A 272 20.09 7.69 26.30
N PRO A 273 19.43 6.56 25.94
CA PRO A 273 19.66 6.03 24.60
C PRO A 273 18.40 5.93 23.71
N SER A 274 18.71 5.92 22.42
CA SER A 274 17.89 6.06 21.23
C SER A 274 16.82 4.99 21.01
N PHE A 275 15.64 5.44 20.59
CA PHE A 275 14.77 4.68 19.70
C PHE A 275 14.16 5.64 18.68
N THR A 276 14.42 5.42 17.40
CA THR A 276 13.80 6.13 16.27
C THR A 276 12.71 5.25 15.67
N PRO A 277 11.42 5.59 15.81
CA PRO A 277 10.37 5.05 14.95
C PRO A 277 10.24 5.92 13.69
N ALA A 278 10.08 5.21 12.56
CA ALA A 278 10.15 5.68 11.18
C ALA A 278 9.42 7.00 10.88
N GLU A 279 10.16 7.93 10.27
CA GLU A 279 9.59 8.87 9.31
C GLU A 279 8.94 8.06 8.17
N THR A 280 7.62 8.10 8.06
CA THR A 280 6.93 7.79 6.82
C THR A 280 5.65 8.62 6.78
N TYR A 281 5.76 9.86 6.30
CA TYR A 281 4.82 10.47 5.35
C TYR A 281 5.21 11.94 5.09
N ARG A 282 5.74 12.23 3.91
CA ARG A 282 5.69 13.58 3.33
C ARG A 282 5.71 13.51 1.80
N PRO A 283 4.55 13.41 1.12
CA PRO A 283 4.50 13.75 -0.29
C PRO A 283 4.32 15.27 -0.45
N PRO A 284 5.04 15.92 -1.36
CA PRO A 284 4.69 17.26 -1.82
C PRO A 284 3.55 17.13 -2.83
N MET A 285 2.40 17.76 -2.56
CA MET A 285 1.33 17.94 -3.55
C MET A 285 0.89 19.41 -3.51
N GLY A 286 1.45 20.22 -4.42
CA GLY A 286 0.74 21.39 -4.96
C GLY A 286 -0.16 20.90 -6.10
N SER A 287 -1.29 21.53 -6.45
CA SER A 287 -1.82 22.83 -6.08
C SER A 287 -3.33 22.83 -6.27
N TYR A 288 -4.13 22.92 -5.20
CA TYR A 288 -5.48 23.48 -5.25
C TYR A 288 -5.85 24.03 -3.87
N GLY A 289 -6.06 25.35 -3.79
CA GLY A 289 -6.92 26.03 -2.82
C GLY A 289 -6.44 26.09 -1.37
N ALA A 290 -6.05 27.29 -0.93
CA ALA A 290 -5.72 27.59 0.46
C ALA A 290 -6.91 27.37 1.42
N ALA A 291 -6.88 26.25 2.15
CA ALA A 291 -7.45 26.09 3.48
C ALA A 291 -6.57 25.09 4.24
N GLY A 292 -6.04 25.47 5.40
CA GLY A 292 -4.90 24.83 6.05
C GLY A 292 -5.08 23.33 6.32
N THR A 293 -4.11 22.53 5.88
CA THR A 293 -3.97 21.12 6.25
C THR A 293 -3.34 21.01 7.63
N SER A 294 -4.15 21.04 8.69
CA SER A 294 -3.71 20.69 10.03
C SER A 294 -3.59 19.16 10.13
N TYR A 295 -2.40 18.60 9.91
CA TYR A 295 -2.09 17.28 10.45
C TYR A 295 -2.21 17.36 11.96
N THR A 296 -3.25 16.74 12.52
CA THR A 296 -3.43 16.57 13.96
C THR A 296 -2.86 15.21 14.33
N PRO A 297 -1.76 15.12 15.10
CA PRO A 297 -1.26 13.85 15.59
C PRO A 297 -2.35 13.10 16.38
N ALA A 298 -2.33 11.77 16.33
CA ALA A 298 -3.18 10.95 17.17
C ALA A 298 -2.91 11.25 18.65
N GLU A 299 -3.97 11.31 19.45
CA GLU A 299 -3.89 11.70 20.86
C GLU A 299 -3.68 10.45 21.72
N TYR A 300 -2.72 10.50 22.66
CA TYR A 300 -2.59 9.43 23.64
C TYR A 300 -3.70 9.55 24.66
N ALA A 301 -4.32 8.41 24.98
CA ALA A 301 -5.23 8.38 26.10
C ALA A 301 -4.52 8.71 27.42
N PRO A 302 -5.19 9.41 28.35
CA PRO A 302 -4.65 9.63 29.68
C PRO A 302 -4.45 8.28 30.39
N MET A 303 -3.35 8.12 31.12
CA MET A 303 -3.09 6.90 31.89
C MET A 303 -4.22 6.65 32.89
N ALA A 304 -5.03 5.63 32.63
CA ALA A 304 -6.02 5.14 33.58
C ALA A 304 -5.30 4.41 34.71
N TYR A 305 -5.52 4.83 35.96
CA TYR A 305 -5.13 4.06 37.12
C TYR A 305 -5.95 2.76 37.11
N GLU A 306 -5.28 1.63 37.20
CA GLU A 306 -5.96 0.33 37.23
C GLU A 306 -6.86 0.24 38.46
N VAL A 307 -8.16 0.13 38.24
CA VAL A 307 -9.01 -0.61 39.17
C VAL A 307 -9.10 -2.01 38.61
N SER A 308 -8.31 -2.91 39.19
CA SER A 308 -8.45 -4.34 39.01
C SER A 308 -9.81 -4.76 39.59
N SER A 309 -10.85 -4.75 38.77
CA SER A 309 -12.15 -5.32 39.13
C SER A 309 -12.35 -6.64 38.39
N SER A 310 -11.82 -7.70 39.01
CA SER A 310 -12.46 -9.01 38.91
C SER A 310 -13.87 -8.89 39.49
N SER A 311 -14.91 -8.99 38.65
CA SER A 311 -16.16 -9.74 38.89
C SER A 311 -17.30 -9.34 37.94
N SER A 312 -17.66 -10.28 37.05
CA SER A 312 -19.02 -10.82 36.82
C SER A 312 -20.24 -9.89 36.92
N TYR A 313 -20.94 -9.65 35.81
CA TYR A 313 -22.25 -10.25 35.46
C TYR A 313 -22.84 -9.58 34.21
N GLY A 314 -22.99 -10.33 33.13
CA GLY A 314 -23.79 -9.90 31.98
C GLY A 314 -23.53 -10.70 30.71
N TYR A 315 -23.92 -11.99 30.67
CA TYR A 315 -24.03 -12.81 29.45
C TYR A 315 -23.05 -12.48 28.31
N GLU A 316 -21.74 -12.38 28.58
CA GLU A 316 -20.76 -12.50 27.51
C GLU A 316 -20.74 -13.99 27.19
N SER A 317 -21.42 -14.36 26.09
CA SER A 317 -21.27 -15.69 25.53
C SER A 317 -19.76 -15.96 25.44
N ASN A 318 -19.31 -17.08 26.00
CA ASN A 318 -17.91 -17.56 26.03
C ASN A 318 -17.35 -17.88 24.61
N TYR A 319 -17.90 -17.20 23.60
CA TYR A 319 -17.68 -17.37 22.18
C TYR A 319 -16.55 -16.46 21.70
N ASP A 320 -16.60 -15.18 22.10
CA ASP A 320 -15.62 -14.18 21.71
C ASP A 320 -14.50 -14.10 22.75
N VAL A 321 -13.31 -14.52 22.34
CA VAL A 321 -12.15 -14.57 23.22
C VAL A 321 -11.32 -13.32 23.00
N TRP A 322 -11.30 -12.44 24.00
CA TRP A 322 -10.51 -11.22 24.03
C TRP A 322 -9.28 -11.42 24.91
N VAL A 323 -8.09 -11.15 24.36
CA VAL A 323 -6.83 -11.27 25.10
C VAL A 323 -6.16 -9.91 25.22
N THR A 324 -5.80 -9.54 26.45
CA THR A 324 -5.07 -8.31 26.74
C THR A 324 -3.71 -8.34 26.04
N ALA A 325 -3.41 -7.26 25.33
CA ALA A 325 -2.18 -7.01 24.62
C ALA A 325 -1.65 -5.61 24.97
N GLY A 326 -0.34 -5.44 24.80
CA GLY A 326 0.34 -4.17 24.97
C GLY A 326 1.75 -4.19 24.36
N PRO A 327 2.58 -3.18 24.64
CA PRO A 327 3.92 -3.07 24.05
C PRO A 327 4.75 -4.32 24.35
N GLY A 328 5.29 -4.96 23.30
CA GLY A 328 6.08 -6.19 23.40
C GLY A 328 5.28 -7.49 23.48
N TYR A 329 3.95 -7.45 23.39
CA TYR A 329 3.12 -8.65 23.30
C TYR A 329 3.33 -9.37 21.96
N PHE A 330 3.60 -10.68 22.00
CA PHE A 330 3.64 -11.53 20.81
C PHE A 330 2.23 -12.00 20.49
N TYR A 331 1.74 -11.64 19.31
CA TYR A 331 0.39 -11.98 18.88
C TYR A 331 0.27 -13.47 18.55
N SER A 332 -0.84 -14.08 18.98
CA SER A 332 -1.20 -15.43 18.58
C SER A 332 -1.46 -15.49 17.08
N ALA A 333 -1.08 -16.59 16.43
CA ALA A 333 -1.42 -16.85 15.04
C ALA A 333 -2.94 -16.91 14.78
N ASP A 334 -3.75 -17.05 15.83
CA ASP A 334 -5.21 -17.07 15.77
C ASP A 334 -5.86 -15.70 16.00
N ALA A 335 -5.08 -14.62 16.03
CA ALA A 335 -5.63 -13.26 16.14
C ALA A 335 -6.48 -12.90 14.90
N VAL A 336 -7.60 -12.23 15.14
CA VAL A 336 -8.53 -11.86 14.06
C VAL A 336 -7.94 -10.71 13.25
N ILE A 337 -7.68 -10.96 11.97
CA ILE A 337 -7.19 -9.97 11.01
C ILE A 337 -8.37 -9.10 10.57
N GLY A 338 -8.32 -7.82 10.95
CA GLY A 338 -9.30 -6.80 10.61
C GLY A 338 -9.11 -6.24 9.20
N GLY A 339 -7.87 -6.19 8.74
CA GLY A 339 -7.54 -5.74 7.39
C GLY A 339 -6.06 -5.39 7.28
N HIS A 340 -5.74 -4.29 6.61
CA HIS A 340 -4.38 -3.84 6.36
C HIS A 340 -4.30 -2.32 6.35
N ASP A 341 -3.16 -1.77 6.77
CA ASP A 341 -2.88 -0.34 6.71
C ASP A 341 -2.47 0.07 5.27
N SER A 342 -2.30 1.37 5.01
CA SER A 342 -1.88 1.88 3.68
C SER A 342 -0.51 1.37 3.21
N ASN A 343 0.31 0.86 4.13
CA ASN A 343 1.58 0.19 3.83
C ASN A 343 1.45 -1.35 3.75
N MET A 344 0.23 -1.87 3.73
CA MET A 344 -0.13 -3.29 3.77
C MET A 344 0.27 -4.05 5.04
N ALA A 345 0.69 -3.36 6.10
CA ALA A 345 0.86 -4.00 7.41
C ALA A 345 -0.50 -4.52 7.89
N GLN A 346 -0.52 -5.74 8.43
CA GLN A 346 -1.75 -6.35 8.93
C GLN A 346 -2.29 -5.55 10.11
N LEU A 347 -3.60 -5.28 10.06
CA LEU A 347 -4.35 -4.67 11.14
C LEU A 347 -5.16 -5.74 11.85
N LEU A 348 -5.02 -5.84 13.17
CA LEU A 348 -5.79 -6.77 13.98
C LEU A 348 -7.05 -6.10 14.51
N VAL A 349 -8.11 -6.89 14.67
CA VAL A 349 -9.33 -6.46 15.36
C VAL A 349 -9.03 -6.35 16.85
N CYS A 350 -9.20 -5.16 17.41
CA CYS A 350 -9.01 -4.92 18.83
C CYS A 350 -10.17 -4.14 19.44
N ARG A 351 -10.19 -4.09 20.77
CA ARG A 351 -10.94 -3.12 21.57
C ARG A 351 -10.03 -2.50 22.62
N ALA A 352 -10.09 -1.19 22.80
CA ALA A 352 -9.37 -0.48 23.86
C ALA A 352 -10.37 0.06 24.87
N TYR A 353 -9.99 0.14 26.14
CA TYR A 353 -10.83 0.70 27.19
C TYR A 353 -10.58 2.19 27.31
N TYR A 354 -11.49 3.00 26.78
CA TYR A 354 -11.36 4.45 26.74
C TYR A 354 -12.65 5.11 27.21
N ALA A 355 -12.53 6.16 28.03
CA ALA A 355 -13.67 6.89 28.60
C ALA A 355 -14.73 5.99 29.27
N GLY A 356 -14.29 4.92 29.93
CA GLY A 356 -15.17 4.00 30.67
C GLY A 356 -15.83 2.90 29.83
N VAL A 357 -15.52 2.81 28.53
CA VAL A 357 -16.14 1.86 27.60
C VAL A 357 -15.10 1.14 26.75
N HIS A 358 -15.42 -0.08 26.31
CA HIS A 358 -14.63 -0.78 25.31
C HIS A 358 -14.99 -0.28 23.91
N VAL A 359 -14.06 0.41 23.25
CA VAL A 359 -14.21 0.93 21.90
C VAL A 359 -13.42 0.03 20.93
N PRO A 360 -14.06 -0.55 19.90
CA PRO A 360 -13.36 -1.33 18.89
C PRO A 360 -12.53 -0.45 17.95
N GLY A 361 -11.46 -1.02 17.40
CA GLY A 361 -10.54 -0.32 16.51
C GLY A 361 -9.53 -1.23 15.83
N LYS A 362 -8.39 -0.66 15.45
CA LYS A 362 -7.27 -1.36 14.80
C LYS A 362 -6.09 -1.48 15.75
N ALA A 363 -5.45 -2.64 15.82
CA ALA A 363 -4.15 -2.80 16.47
C ALA A 363 -3.07 -3.03 15.41
N ILE A 364 -1.92 -2.38 15.59
CA ILE A 364 -0.76 -2.51 14.69
C ILE A 364 0.32 -3.31 15.42
N PRO A 365 0.53 -4.59 15.07
CA PRO A 365 1.43 -5.48 15.78
C PRO A 365 2.86 -4.93 15.95
N SER A 366 3.40 -4.33 14.89
CA SER A 366 4.75 -3.78 14.86
C SER A 366 4.93 -2.54 15.75
N GLN A 367 3.84 -1.85 16.09
CA GLN A 367 3.86 -0.65 16.94
C GLN A 367 3.47 -0.97 18.39
N GLY A 368 2.79 -2.10 18.62
CA GLY A 368 2.40 -2.51 19.98
C GLY A 368 1.34 -1.61 20.62
N CYS A 369 0.48 -1.00 19.81
CA CYS A 369 -0.61 -0.13 20.24
C CYS A 369 -1.89 -0.37 19.43
N ALA A 370 -3.01 0.01 20.04
CA ALA A 370 -4.31 0.12 19.40
C ALA A 370 -4.62 1.58 19.04
N TYR A 371 -5.44 1.74 18.01
CA TYR A 371 -6.00 3.00 17.58
C TYR A 371 -7.52 2.86 17.55
N ILE A 372 -8.22 3.79 18.17
CA ILE A 372 -9.70 3.82 18.21
C ILE A 372 -10.22 5.17 17.73
N ALA A 373 -11.42 5.17 17.16
CA ALA A 373 -12.12 6.38 16.77
C ALA A 373 -12.98 6.88 17.94
N HIS A 374 -12.76 8.10 18.39
CA HIS A 374 -13.60 8.71 19.43
C HIS A 374 -13.62 10.23 19.33
N GLY A 375 -14.82 10.82 19.30
CA GLY A 375 -15.01 12.26 19.41
C GLY A 375 -14.40 13.06 18.26
N GLY A 376 -14.35 12.48 17.05
CA GLY A 376 -13.74 13.14 15.89
C GLY A 376 -12.23 12.91 15.76
N ARG A 377 -11.60 12.17 16.68
CA ARG A 377 -10.14 11.95 16.72
C ARG A 377 -9.78 10.47 16.63
N GLU A 378 -8.57 10.20 16.18
CA GLU A 378 -7.89 8.91 16.38
C GLU A 378 -7.13 8.96 17.71
N ILE A 379 -7.47 8.05 18.61
CA ILE A 379 -6.86 7.93 19.94
C ILE A 379 -5.93 6.71 19.95
N VAL A 380 -4.72 6.88 20.47
CA VAL A 380 -3.73 5.81 20.64
C VAL A 380 -3.81 5.23 22.05
N GLU A 381 -3.94 3.91 22.13
CA GLU A 381 -4.05 3.16 23.37
C GLU A 381 -3.01 2.04 23.44
N PRO A 382 -2.00 2.14 24.32
CA PRO A 382 -0.99 1.10 24.49
C PRO A 382 -1.54 -0.18 25.10
N THR A 383 -2.60 -0.10 25.91
CA THR A 383 -3.24 -1.25 26.57
C THR A 383 -4.60 -1.52 25.96
N TYR A 384 -4.75 -2.69 25.35
CA TYR A 384 -5.95 -3.04 24.59
C TYR A 384 -6.16 -4.55 24.63
N GLN A 385 -7.24 -5.01 24.02
CA GLN A 385 -7.53 -6.43 23.85
C GLN A 385 -7.66 -6.76 22.37
N VAL A 386 -7.09 -7.88 21.95
CA VAL A 386 -7.19 -8.40 20.59
C VAL A 386 -8.19 -9.56 20.58
N LEU A 387 -9.02 -9.62 19.53
CA LEU A 387 -9.97 -10.70 19.33
C LEU A 387 -9.25 -11.94 18.76
N LEU A 388 -9.55 -13.12 19.28
CA LEU A 388 -8.99 -14.40 18.80
C LEU A 388 -10.05 -15.31 18.17
N GLY A 389 -9.60 -16.21 17.29
CA GLY A 389 -10.43 -17.19 16.60
C GLY A 389 -10.74 -16.78 15.18
N GLN A 390 -9.74 -16.49 14.34
CA GLN A 390 -9.91 -15.99 12.97
C GLN A 390 -10.95 -16.80 12.16
N GLY A 391 -10.95 -18.13 12.29
CA GLY A 391 -11.89 -19.02 11.58
C GLY A 391 -13.34 -18.98 12.08
N LYS A 392 -13.62 -18.35 13.23
CA LYS A 392 -14.97 -18.26 13.81
C LYS A 392 -15.80 -17.11 13.25
N TYR A 393 -15.18 -16.22 12.48
CA TYR A 393 -15.80 -14.98 12.06
C TYR A 393 -15.83 -14.81 10.55
N HIS A 394 -16.80 -14.02 10.08
CA HIS A 394 -16.95 -13.65 8.69
C HIS A 394 -17.31 -12.17 8.58
N TRP A 395 -17.00 -11.56 7.43
CA TRP A 395 -17.29 -10.15 7.16
C TRP A 395 -18.47 -10.04 6.21
N VAL A 396 -19.51 -9.31 6.61
CA VAL A 396 -20.75 -9.16 5.83
C VAL A 396 -20.93 -7.72 5.44
N ARG A 397 -21.15 -7.45 4.15
CA ARG A 397 -21.42 -6.10 3.64
C ARG A 397 -22.68 -5.50 4.27
N ALA A 398 -22.60 -4.24 4.66
CA ALA A 398 -23.69 -3.47 5.24
C ALA A 398 -23.52 -1.98 4.91
N HIS A 399 -24.57 -1.20 5.19
CA HIS A 399 -24.58 0.24 4.94
C HIS A 399 -25.55 0.96 5.88
N GLU A 400 -25.35 2.27 6.04
CA GLU A 400 -26.29 3.21 6.68
C GLU A 400 -26.79 2.82 8.09
N GLY A 401 -25.94 2.17 8.89
CA GLY A 401 -26.28 1.70 10.24
C GLY A 401 -26.85 0.29 10.30
N SER A 402 -27.00 -0.40 9.16
CA SER A 402 -27.40 -1.81 9.15
C SER A 402 -26.39 -2.67 9.92
N ILE A 403 -26.90 -3.50 10.83
CA ILE A 403 -26.14 -4.45 11.64
C ILE A 403 -26.55 -5.85 11.20
N ALA A 404 -25.59 -6.64 10.72
CA ALA A 404 -25.84 -8.00 10.28
C ALA A 404 -26.16 -8.92 11.48
N PRO A 405 -27.02 -9.95 11.31
CA PRO A 405 -27.26 -10.92 12.37
C PRO A 405 -25.98 -11.65 12.78
N GLY A 406 -25.83 -11.88 14.09
CA GLY A 406 -24.61 -12.48 14.63
C GLY A 406 -23.43 -11.51 14.76
N ALA A 407 -23.65 -10.20 14.59
CA ALA A 407 -22.61 -9.19 14.77
C ALA A 407 -21.90 -9.29 16.13
N VAL A 408 -20.57 -9.13 16.09
CA VAL A 408 -19.71 -9.18 17.28
C VAL A 408 -19.80 -7.85 18.02
N MET A 409 -20.29 -7.91 19.26
CA MET A 409 -20.36 -6.76 20.17
C MET A 409 -19.02 -6.62 20.90
N ALA A 410 -18.37 -5.47 20.76
CA ALA A 410 -17.09 -5.19 21.41
C ALA A 410 -17.24 -4.46 22.75
N GLY A 411 -18.35 -3.74 22.93
CA GLY A 411 -18.64 -2.97 24.14
C GLY A 411 -20.01 -2.31 24.08
N ARG A 412 -20.26 -1.37 25.00
CA ARG A 412 -21.48 -0.56 25.04
C ARG A 412 -21.10 0.90 25.23
N ALA A 413 -21.75 1.78 24.48
CA ALA A 413 -21.66 3.22 24.70
C ALA A 413 -22.20 3.58 26.10
N PRO A 414 -21.89 4.77 26.63
CA PRO A 414 -22.40 5.22 27.94
C PRO A 414 -23.93 5.18 28.07
N GLY A 415 -24.66 5.36 26.95
CA GLY A 415 -26.12 5.23 26.89
C GLY A 415 -26.66 3.79 26.85
N GLY A 416 -25.79 2.77 26.93
CA GLY A 416 -26.15 1.35 26.86
C GLY A 416 -26.23 0.76 25.45
N GLU A 417 -26.16 1.60 24.42
CA GLU A 417 -26.18 1.17 23.02
C GLU A 417 -24.98 0.26 22.70
N PRO A 418 -25.18 -0.92 22.10
CA PRO A 418 -24.09 -1.78 21.68
C PRO A 418 -23.13 -1.12 20.67
N LEU A 419 -21.84 -1.38 20.85
CA LEU A 419 -20.80 -1.05 19.89
C LEU A 419 -20.37 -2.32 19.16
N TYR A 420 -20.48 -2.32 17.84
CA TYR A 420 -20.12 -3.42 16.97
C TYR A 420 -18.82 -3.14 16.22
N ILE A 421 -18.25 -4.20 15.66
CA ILE A 421 -17.02 -4.15 14.88
C ILE A 421 -17.39 -4.10 13.41
N GLY A 422 -16.94 -3.05 12.73
CA GLY A 422 -16.97 -2.99 11.28
C GLY A 422 -15.61 -2.67 10.69
N ARG A 423 -15.47 -2.78 9.37
CA ARG A 423 -14.29 -2.32 8.63
C ARG A 423 -14.68 -1.68 7.31
N ALA A 424 -13.85 -0.80 6.80
CA ALA A 424 -14.03 -0.21 5.48
C ALA A 424 -12.71 0.19 4.83
N HIS A 425 -12.76 0.35 3.51
CA HIS A 425 -11.65 0.88 2.73
C HIS A 425 -11.58 2.41 2.86
N TYR A 426 -10.40 2.93 3.17
CA TYR A 426 -10.11 4.37 3.18
C TYR A 426 -8.62 4.60 2.92
N CYS A 427 -8.29 5.44 1.94
CA CYS A 427 -6.91 5.81 1.61
C CYS A 427 -5.94 4.62 1.50
N GLY A 428 -6.37 3.53 0.83
CA GLY A 428 -5.56 2.32 0.64
C GLY A 428 -5.45 1.41 1.87
N SER A 429 -6.07 1.78 2.99
CA SER A 429 -6.19 0.93 4.18
C SER A 429 -7.56 0.27 4.23
N LEU A 430 -7.63 -0.99 4.66
CA LEU A 430 -8.85 -1.67 5.08
C LEU A 430 -8.88 -1.68 6.61
N THR A 431 -9.61 -0.74 7.18
CA THR A 431 -9.44 -0.37 8.59
C THR A 431 -10.64 -0.82 9.43
N PRO A 432 -10.44 -1.62 10.49
CA PRO A 432 -11.48 -1.89 11.46
C PRO A 432 -11.75 -0.66 12.36
N GLY A 433 -13.00 -0.50 12.76
CA GLY A 433 -13.47 0.64 13.56
C GLY A 433 -14.76 0.34 14.31
N VAL A 434 -15.34 1.41 14.86
CA VAL A 434 -16.54 1.34 15.70
C VAL A 434 -17.80 1.60 14.90
N LEU A 435 -18.75 0.68 15.04
CA LEU A 435 -20.07 0.78 14.46
C LEU A 435 -21.11 0.91 15.58
N GLN A 436 -21.73 2.07 15.64
CA GLN A 436 -22.85 2.38 16.51
C GLN A 436 -24.08 2.59 15.61
N GLN A 437 -25.17 1.85 15.86
CA GLN A 437 -26.31 1.81 14.95
C GLN A 437 -26.96 3.18 14.78
N SER A 438 -27.09 3.95 15.87
CA SER A 438 -27.64 5.30 15.87
C SER A 438 -26.83 6.31 15.04
N ASN A 439 -25.51 6.11 14.91
CA ASN A 439 -24.65 6.98 14.11
C ASN A 439 -24.80 6.77 12.59
N ARG A 440 -25.43 5.66 12.19
CA ARG A 440 -25.68 5.26 10.79
C ARG A 440 -24.45 5.21 9.88
N CYS A 441 -23.25 5.09 10.45
CA CYS A 441 -21.99 4.96 9.72
C CYS A 441 -20.96 4.19 10.56
N LEU A 442 -19.99 3.59 9.90
CA LEU A 442 -18.76 3.12 10.53
C LEU A 442 -17.84 4.32 10.80
N GLN A 443 -17.23 4.37 11.99
CA GLN A 443 -16.21 5.33 12.36
C GLN A 443 -14.86 4.61 12.46
N ILE A 444 -13.91 4.94 11.58
CA ILE A 444 -12.57 4.34 11.58
C ILE A 444 -11.51 5.34 12.06
N PRO A 445 -10.49 4.89 12.80
CA PRO A 445 -9.32 5.70 13.13
C PRO A 445 -8.35 5.74 11.94
N PHE A 446 -8.03 6.93 11.42
CA PHE A 446 -7.02 7.08 10.37
C PHE A 446 -6.37 8.47 10.37
N GLY A 447 -5.03 8.52 10.37
CA GLY A 447 -4.27 9.75 10.16
C GLY A 447 -4.52 10.84 11.21
N GLY A 448 -4.75 10.44 12.46
CA GLY A 448 -5.05 11.34 13.57
C GLY A 448 -6.52 11.73 13.73
N GLN A 449 -7.39 11.28 12.82
CA GLN A 449 -8.80 11.67 12.79
C GLN A 449 -9.74 10.46 12.83
N GLU A 450 -10.98 10.71 13.26
CA GLU A 450 -12.09 9.79 13.07
C GLU A 450 -12.70 10.04 11.68
N ILE A 451 -12.77 8.99 10.87
CA ILE A 451 -13.35 9.04 9.52
C ILE A 451 -14.68 8.29 9.52
N ARG A 452 -15.74 8.94 9.01
CA ARG A 452 -17.11 8.38 8.95
C ARG A 452 -17.39 7.82 7.56
N ILE A 453 -17.82 6.56 7.48
CA ILE A 453 -18.04 5.84 6.22
C ILE A 453 -19.40 5.13 6.25
N SER A 454 -20.23 5.37 5.22
CA SER A 454 -21.60 4.85 5.17
C SER A 454 -21.72 3.44 4.57
N SER A 455 -20.71 2.97 3.84
CA SER A 455 -20.64 1.61 3.26
C SER A 455 -19.48 0.86 3.87
N TYR A 456 -19.74 -0.30 4.46
CA TYR A 456 -18.77 -1.02 5.29
C TYR A 456 -19.07 -2.51 5.34
N GLU A 457 -18.22 -3.26 6.01
CA GLU A 457 -18.47 -4.66 6.37
C GLU A 457 -18.60 -4.79 7.89
N VAL A 458 -19.48 -5.66 8.37
CA VAL A 458 -19.70 -5.96 9.78
C VAL A 458 -19.09 -7.32 10.09
N LEU A 459 -18.35 -7.42 11.20
CA LEU A 459 -17.84 -8.70 11.68
C LEU A 459 -18.96 -9.49 12.35
N VAL A 460 -19.24 -10.69 11.86
CA VAL A 460 -20.25 -11.59 12.40
C VAL A 460 -19.65 -12.93 12.81
N ARG A 461 -20.29 -13.63 13.75
CA ARG A 461 -19.99 -15.02 14.09
C ARG A 461 -20.50 -15.94 12.98
N SER A 462 -19.60 -16.74 12.41
CA SER A 462 -19.87 -17.51 11.19
C SER A 462 -21.01 -18.50 11.35
N ASP A 463 -21.06 -19.25 12.45
CA ASP A 463 -22.11 -20.23 12.73
C ASP A 463 -23.50 -19.59 12.86
N LEU A 464 -23.60 -18.50 13.61
CA LEU A 464 -24.85 -17.78 13.82
C LEU A 464 -25.35 -17.16 12.52
N TYR A 465 -24.45 -16.58 11.72
CA TYR A 465 -24.83 -15.99 10.43
C TYR A 465 -25.35 -17.06 9.45
N HIS A 466 -24.61 -18.15 9.25
CA HIS A 466 -25.02 -19.21 8.32
C HIS A 466 -26.28 -19.93 8.79
N SER A 467 -26.47 -20.14 10.10
CA SER A 467 -27.69 -20.76 10.63
C SER A 467 -28.95 -19.95 10.31
N GLN A 468 -28.88 -18.61 10.39
CA GLN A 468 -30.01 -17.75 10.05
C GLN A 468 -30.24 -17.63 8.55
N GLN A 469 -29.18 -17.59 7.73
CA GLN A 469 -29.31 -17.64 6.27
C GLN A 469 -29.96 -18.95 5.81
N ALA A 470 -29.60 -20.08 6.43
CA ALA A 470 -30.21 -21.37 6.15
C ALA A 470 -31.71 -21.38 6.50
N MET A 471 -32.12 -20.76 7.61
CA MET A 471 -33.55 -20.63 7.93
C MET A 471 -34.31 -19.76 6.93
N LEU A 472 -33.70 -18.68 6.42
CA LEU A 472 -34.33 -17.79 5.44
C LEU A 472 -34.48 -18.42 4.05
N LEU A 473 -33.73 -19.48 3.72
CA LEU A 473 -33.83 -20.20 2.45
C LEU A 473 -34.87 -21.33 2.46
N VAL A 474 -35.40 -21.68 3.65
CA VAL A 474 -36.36 -22.79 3.83
C VAL A 474 -37.82 -22.28 3.85
N TYR A 475 -38.03 -20.97 3.92
CA TYR A 475 -39.32 -20.30 3.76
C TYR A 475 -39.36 -19.51 2.46
#